data_AF-A0A523QXN0-F1
#
_entry.id   AF-A0A523QXN0-F1
#
_cell.length_a   1.000
_cell.length_b   1.000
_cell.length_c   1.000
_cell.angle_alpha   90.00
_cell.angle_beta   90.00
_cell.angle_gamma   90.00
#
_symmetry.space_group_name_H-M   'P 1'
#
loop_
_entity.id
_entity.type
_entity.pdbx_description
1 polymer ?
#
loop_
_entity_poly.entity_id
_entity_poly.type
_entity_poly.pdbx_seq_one_letter_code
_entity_poly.pdbx_strand_id
1 'polypeptide(L)'
;MSGGKVISVLAFPVLLSIGIFLIPVVSDYSDHELAAQAVGKTDLWVAGHLISAMGFGLSGWASCTVVDELHRGSSRVPSFILPFIGIGAGLYAAGLGVDGLGPVIVNSSGASPVSFFDASGWYVSGVFMLATFFFAIGLISLVIHVIRGELVVGPWRYVVFISALVFVSAPAIPSGWGLYGEALAALGVFAPIGISIGRSS
;
A
#
# COMPACT_ATOMS: atom_id res chain seq x y z
N MET A 1 25.86 -8.19 -5.52
CA MET A 1 24.50 -8.00 -6.07
C MET A 1 23.40 -7.92 -5.00
N SER A 2 23.72 -7.76 -3.71
CA SER A 2 22.73 -7.71 -2.62
C SER A 2 21.97 -6.37 -2.55
N GLY A 3 22.66 -5.25 -2.82
CA GLY A 3 22.08 -3.91 -2.74
C GLY A 3 20.85 -3.72 -3.62
N GLY A 4 20.83 -4.30 -4.82
CA GLY A 4 19.68 -4.20 -5.73
C GLY A 4 18.41 -4.87 -5.18
N LYS A 5 18.55 -5.99 -4.46
CA LYS A 5 17.42 -6.68 -3.83
C LYS A 5 16.86 -5.90 -2.64
N VAL A 6 17.76 -5.35 -1.80
CA VAL A 6 17.36 -4.52 -0.66
C VAL A 6 16.59 -3.29 -1.15
N ILE A 7 17.12 -2.60 -2.18
CA ILE A 7 16.43 -1.45 -2.79
C ILE A 7 15.05 -1.88 -3.33
N SER A 8 14.97 -3.02 -4.02
CA SER A 8 13.71 -3.54 -4.57
C SER A 8 12.62 -3.74 -3.49
N VAL A 9 13.01 -4.24 -2.32
CA VAL A 9 12.08 -4.50 -1.20
C VAL A 9 11.71 -3.21 -0.45
N LEU A 10 12.67 -2.31 -0.26
CA LEU A 10 12.45 -1.06 0.48
C LEU A 10 11.79 0.05 -0.35
N ALA A 11 11.88 0.00 -1.68
CA ALA A 11 11.31 1.02 -2.55
C ALA A 11 9.79 1.17 -2.35
N PHE A 12 9.07 0.05 -2.19
CA PHE A 12 7.63 0.06 -1.95
C PHE A 12 7.24 0.86 -0.69
N PRO A 13 7.61 0.44 0.54
CA PRO A 13 7.13 1.10 1.75
C PRO A 13 7.63 2.54 1.87
N VAL A 14 8.81 2.86 1.33
CA VAL A 14 9.34 4.23 1.32
C VAL A 14 8.52 5.11 0.39
N LEU A 15 8.28 4.67 -0.85
CA LEU A 15 7.52 5.47 -1.81
C LEU A 15 6.06 5.64 -1.36
N LEU A 16 5.44 4.56 -0.85
CA LEU A 16 4.09 4.63 -0.26
C LEU A 16 4.03 5.65 0.88
N SER A 17 5.02 5.64 1.79
CA SER A 17 5.07 6.60 2.89
C SER A 17 5.18 8.03 2.37
N ILE A 18 6.07 8.31 1.42
CA ILE A 18 6.23 9.65 0.83
C ILE A 18 4.90 10.12 0.23
N GLY A 19 4.23 9.26 -0.55
CA GLY A 19 2.94 9.59 -1.16
C GLY A 19 1.90 9.94 -0.11
N ILE A 20 1.74 9.09 0.90
CA ILE A 20 0.75 9.27 1.97
C ILE A 20 1.03 10.54 2.80
N PHE A 21 2.30 10.85 3.11
CA PHE A 21 2.65 12.07 3.85
C PHE A 21 2.42 13.37 3.06
N LEU A 22 2.35 13.28 1.73
CA LEU A 22 1.99 14.43 0.89
C LEU A 22 0.48 14.68 0.84
N ILE A 23 -0.34 13.64 1.02
CA ILE A 23 -1.80 13.79 1.04
C ILE A 23 -2.20 14.61 2.28
N PRO A 24 -2.89 15.74 2.12
CA PRO A 24 -3.41 16.50 3.26
C PRO A 24 -4.32 15.63 4.11
N VAL A 25 -4.13 15.65 5.44
CA VAL A 25 -4.91 14.81 6.36
C VAL A 25 -6.39 15.19 6.30
N VAL A 26 -7.22 14.24 5.90
CA VAL A 26 -8.68 14.28 6.02
C VAL A 26 -9.07 13.52 7.28
N SER A 27 -9.74 14.16 8.24
CA SER A 27 -10.08 13.51 9.52
C SER A 27 -11.18 12.47 9.40
N ASP A 28 -12.10 12.64 8.43
CA ASP A 28 -13.16 11.70 8.11
C ASP A 28 -13.47 11.81 6.61
N TYR A 29 -13.18 10.74 5.85
CA TYR A 29 -13.47 10.68 4.42
C TYR A 29 -14.96 10.51 4.11
N SER A 30 -15.78 10.21 5.11
CA SER A 30 -17.25 10.18 4.97
C SER A 30 -17.84 11.59 4.88
N ASP A 31 -17.10 12.61 5.33
CA ASP A 31 -17.44 14.02 5.16
C ASP A 31 -16.77 14.57 3.89
N HIS A 32 -17.55 14.60 2.81
CA HIS A 32 -17.07 15.01 1.50
C HIS A 32 -16.62 16.48 1.44
N GLU A 33 -17.08 17.34 2.35
CA GLU A 33 -16.61 18.73 2.44
C GLU A 33 -15.17 18.78 2.97
N LEU A 34 -14.82 17.93 3.94
CA LEU A 34 -13.44 17.83 4.44
C LEU A 34 -12.50 17.29 3.36
N ALA A 35 -12.95 16.29 2.60
CA ALA A 35 -12.20 15.78 1.44
C ALA A 35 -12.01 16.87 0.36
N ALA A 36 -13.06 17.64 0.06
CA ALA A 36 -12.99 18.74 -0.89
C ALA A 36 -12.04 19.87 -0.44
N GLN A 37 -12.00 20.20 0.86
CA GLN A 37 -11.03 21.15 1.42
C GLN A 37 -9.59 20.67 1.25
N ALA A 38 -9.34 19.36 1.41
CA ALA A 38 -8.02 18.77 1.16
C ALA A 38 -7.64 18.83 -0.33
N VAL A 39 -8.57 18.58 -1.25
CA VAL A 39 -8.39 18.74 -2.71
C VAL A 39 -8.01 20.17 -3.09
N GLY A 40 -8.45 21.17 -2.31
CA GLY A 40 -8.05 22.57 -2.45
C GLY A 40 -6.53 22.80 -2.38
N LYS A 41 -5.77 21.86 -1.82
CA LYS A 41 -4.30 21.80 -1.90
C LYS A 41 -3.86 20.92 -3.08
N THR A 42 -4.32 21.29 -4.27
CA THR A 42 -4.35 20.44 -5.48
C THR A 42 -3.03 19.74 -5.78
N ASP A 43 -1.90 20.44 -5.73
CA ASP A 43 -0.59 19.85 -6.05
C ASP A 43 -0.19 18.73 -5.08
N LEU A 44 -0.41 18.94 -3.78
CA LEU A 44 -0.10 17.96 -2.74
C LEU A 44 -1.04 16.76 -2.81
N TRP A 45 -2.33 17.02 -3.03
CA TRP A 45 -3.34 15.97 -3.19
C TRP A 45 -2.99 15.04 -4.36
N VAL A 46 -2.77 15.61 -5.56
CA VAL A 46 -2.46 14.82 -6.76
C VAL A 46 -1.12 14.11 -6.62
N ALA A 47 -0.07 14.81 -6.19
CA ALA A 47 1.25 14.20 -6.03
C ALA A 47 1.22 13.04 -5.03
N GLY A 48 0.56 13.24 -3.89
CA GLY A 48 0.45 12.21 -2.85
C GLY A 48 -0.27 10.95 -3.34
N HIS A 49 -1.37 11.10 -4.05
CA HIS A 49 -2.12 9.97 -4.63
C HIS A 49 -1.33 9.25 -5.74
N LEU A 50 -0.70 9.98 -6.65
CA LEU A 50 0.09 9.39 -7.75
C LEU A 50 1.31 8.64 -7.22
N ILE A 51 2.04 9.24 -6.26
CA ILE A 51 3.20 8.59 -5.63
C ILE A 51 2.75 7.35 -4.85
N SER A 52 1.63 7.41 -4.13
CA SER A 52 1.07 6.24 -3.43
C SER A 52 0.66 5.13 -4.40
N ALA A 53 0.04 5.47 -5.54
CA ALA A 53 -0.33 4.53 -6.58
C ALA A 53 0.91 3.83 -7.18
N MET A 54 1.98 4.59 -7.43
CA MET A 54 3.28 4.03 -7.83
C MET A 54 3.86 3.12 -6.73
N GLY A 55 3.74 3.51 -5.46
CA GLY A 55 4.10 2.69 -4.31
C GLY A 55 3.44 1.31 -4.39
N PHE A 56 2.11 1.26 -4.49
CA PHE A 56 1.40 -0.01 -4.67
C PHE A 56 1.85 -0.78 -5.90
N GLY A 57 2.12 -0.12 -7.03
CA GLY A 57 2.72 -0.78 -8.20
C GLY A 57 4.06 -1.48 -7.88
N LEU A 58 4.92 -0.84 -7.07
CA LEU A 58 6.20 -1.40 -6.64
C LEU A 58 6.06 -2.55 -5.63
N SER A 59 4.93 -2.67 -4.94
CA SER A 59 4.72 -3.78 -3.99
C SER A 59 4.75 -5.14 -4.69
N GLY A 60 4.33 -5.22 -5.95
CA GLY A 60 4.45 -6.41 -6.78
C GLY A 60 5.91 -6.82 -6.99
N TRP A 61 6.76 -5.85 -7.36
CA TRP A 61 8.20 -6.08 -7.53
C TRP A 61 8.87 -6.49 -6.21
N ALA A 62 8.57 -5.79 -5.12
CA ALA A 62 9.06 -6.12 -3.78
C ALA A 62 8.69 -7.56 -3.42
N SER A 63 7.44 -7.96 -3.67
CA SER A 63 6.93 -9.29 -3.36
C SER A 63 7.60 -10.38 -4.21
N CYS A 64 7.80 -10.16 -5.51
CA CYS A 64 8.57 -11.08 -6.36
C CYS A 64 9.99 -11.28 -5.81
N THR A 65 10.66 -10.20 -5.40
CA THR A 65 12.00 -10.27 -4.81
C THR A 65 12.01 -11.11 -3.54
N VAL A 66 11.02 -10.93 -2.65
CA VAL A 66 10.90 -11.73 -1.42
C VAL A 66 10.64 -13.20 -1.73
N VAL A 67 9.76 -13.50 -2.70
CA VAL A 67 9.46 -14.88 -3.11
C VAL A 67 10.68 -15.58 -3.69
N ASP A 68 11.45 -14.90 -4.54
CA ASP A 68 12.68 -15.42 -5.11
C ASP A 68 13.71 -15.77 -4.02
N GLU A 69 13.85 -14.92 -2.99
CA GLU A 69 14.73 -15.22 -1.85
C GLU A 69 14.23 -16.41 -1.03
N LEU A 70 12.92 -16.56 -0.86
CA LEU A 70 12.35 -17.72 -0.19
C LEU A 70 12.60 -19.02 -0.96
N HIS A 71 12.46 -19.00 -2.29
CA HIS A 71 12.77 -20.14 -3.15
C HIS A 71 14.24 -20.52 -3.10
N ARG A 72 15.16 -19.54 -3.07
CA ARG A 72 16.60 -19.76 -2.85
C ARG A 72 16.88 -20.44 -1.52
N GLY A 73 16.14 -20.09 -0.48
CA GLY A 73 16.18 -20.73 0.84
C GLY A 73 15.48 -22.09 0.92
N SER A 74 15.09 -22.70 -0.22
CA SER A 74 14.34 -23.95 -0.30
C SER A 74 12.94 -23.93 0.33
N SER A 75 12.38 -22.73 0.58
CA SER A 75 10.99 -22.57 1.03
C SER A 75 10.05 -22.57 -0.16
N ARG A 76 9.07 -23.48 -0.17
CA ARG A 76 8.09 -23.54 -1.26
C ARG A 76 6.98 -22.53 -1.02
N VAL A 77 6.94 -21.49 -1.85
CA VAL A 77 5.91 -20.45 -1.82
C VAL A 77 4.74 -20.85 -2.75
N PRO A 78 3.47 -20.81 -2.28
CA PRO A 78 2.30 -21.05 -3.11
C PRO A 78 2.18 -20.08 -4.30
N SER A 79 1.82 -20.60 -5.47
CA SER A 79 1.75 -19.82 -6.72
C SER A 79 0.67 -18.74 -6.74
N PHE A 80 -0.34 -18.82 -5.88
CA PHE A 80 -1.41 -17.83 -5.81
C PHE A 80 -0.99 -16.52 -5.14
N ILE A 81 0.09 -16.50 -4.34
CA ILE A 81 0.47 -15.33 -3.55
C ILE A 81 0.72 -14.09 -4.43
N LEU A 82 1.56 -14.23 -5.47
CA LEU A 82 1.91 -13.11 -6.35
C LEU A 82 0.72 -12.59 -7.17
N PRO A 83 -0.14 -13.43 -7.79
CA PRO A 83 -1.37 -12.98 -8.44
C PRO A 83 -2.28 -12.16 -7.52
N PHE A 84 -2.49 -12.61 -6.28
CA PHE A 84 -3.36 -11.89 -5.33
C PHE A 84 -2.77 -10.53 -4.93
N ILE A 85 -1.45 -10.46 -4.68
CA ILE A 85 -0.76 -9.18 -4.45
C ILE A 85 -0.87 -8.29 -5.68
N GLY A 86 -0.63 -8.82 -6.89
CA GLY A 86 -0.67 -8.06 -8.13
C GLY A 86 -2.05 -7.47 -8.44
N ILE A 87 -3.12 -8.26 -8.24
CA ILE A 87 -4.50 -7.81 -8.39
C ILE A 87 -4.81 -6.72 -7.36
N GLY A 88 -4.51 -6.98 -6.08
CA GLY A 88 -4.74 -6.00 -5.01
C GLY A 88 -3.99 -4.69 -5.25
N ALA A 89 -2.71 -4.78 -5.60
CA ALA A 89 -1.85 -3.63 -5.91
C ALA A 89 -2.38 -2.82 -7.11
N GLY A 90 -2.79 -3.49 -8.19
CA GLY A 90 -3.37 -2.84 -9.35
C GLY A 90 -4.67 -2.11 -9.03
N LEU A 91 -5.54 -2.72 -8.21
CA LEU A 91 -6.78 -2.07 -7.76
C LEU A 91 -6.51 -0.88 -6.83
N TYR A 92 -5.56 -0.98 -5.89
CA TYR A 92 -5.15 0.15 -5.06
C TYR A 92 -4.60 1.30 -5.92
N ALA A 93 -3.71 1.01 -6.86
CA ALA A 93 -3.14 2.01 -7.75
C ALA A 93 -4.21 2.69 -8.62
N ALA A 94 -5.17 1.92 -9.14
CA ALA A 94 -6.30 2.46 -9.90
C ALA A 94 -7.22 3.34 -9.01
N GLY A 95 -7.58 2.85 -7.81
CA GLY A 95 -8.40 3.59 -6.86
C GLY A 95 -7.76 4.91 -6.46
N LEU A 96 -6.48 4.90 -6.09
CA LEU A 96 -5.72 6.11 -5.75
C LEU A 96 -5.58 7.05 -6.93
N GLY A 97 -5.38 6.56 -8.14
CA GLY A 97 -5.33 7.39 -9.34
C GLY A 97 -6.66 8.10 -9.61
N VAL A 98 -7.77 7.38 -9.47
CA VAL A 98 -9.13 7.94 -9.63
C VAL A 98 -9.44 8.94 -8.53
N ASP A 99 -9.11 8.65 -7.27
CA ASP A 99 -9.35 9.52 -6.13
C ASP A 99 -8.43 10.77 -6.13
N GLY A 100 -7.20 10.61 -6.63
CA GLY A 100 -6.24 11.70 -6.79
C GLY A 100 -6.62 12.69 -7.89
N LEU A 101 -7.05 12.19 -9.06
CA LEU A 101 -7.30 13.03 -10.24
C LEU A 101 -8.76 13.43 -10.39
N GLY A 102 -9.70 12.55 -10.05
CA GLY A 102 -11.13 12.74 -10.24
C GLY A 102 -11.69 14.05 -9.67
N PRO A 103 -11.53 14.35 -8.37
CA PRO A 103 -12.08 15.55 -7.77
C PRO A 103 -11.41 16.83 -8.31
N VAL A 104 -10.13 16.75 -8.72
CA VAL A 104 -9.41 17.87 -9.35
C VAL A 104 -9.95 18.15 -10.75
N ILE A 105 -10.22 17.11 -11.54
CA ILE A 105 -10.84 17.25 -12.86
C ILE A 105 -12.22 17.89 -12.73
N VAL A 106 -13.04 17.42 -11.78
CA VAL A 106 -14.35 18.02 -11.49
C VAL A 106 -14.21 19.50 -11.12
N ASN A 107 -13.27 19.85 -10.24
CA ASN A 107 -12.99 21.24 -9.89
C ASN A 107 -12.60 22.09 -11.11
N SER A 108 -11.72 21.57 -11.96
CA SER A 108 -11.25 22.26 -13.16
C SER A 108 -12.36 22.51 -14.19
N SER A 109 -13.45 21.73 -14.13
CA SER A 109 -14.65 21.92 -14.95
C SER A 109 -15.62 22.98 -14.41
N GLY A 110 -15.31 23.58 -13.25
CA GLY A 110 -16.15 24.60 -12.59
C GLY A 110 -17.20 24.04 -11.63
N ALA A 111 -17.18 22.72 -11.37
CA ALA A 111 -18.07 22.06 -10.42
C ALA A 111 -17.38 21.80 -9.07
N SER A 112 -18.15 21.68 -7.99
CA SER A 112 -17.59 21.38 -6.66
C SER A 112 -16.98 19.98 -6.63
N PRO A 113 -15.76 19.79 -6.06
CA PRO A 113 -15.18 18.46 -5.82
C PRO A 113 -16.09 17.51 -5.04
N VAL A 114 -16.96 18.04 -4.18
CA VAL A 114 -17.96 17.26 -3.42
C VAL A 114 -18.80 16.39 -4.34
N SER A 115 -19.18 16.90 -5.52
CA SER A 115 -19.99 16.15 -6.49
C SER A 115 -19.28 14.91 -7.04
N PHE A 116 -17.95 14.89 -7.07
CA PHE A 116 -17.18 13.68 -7.39
C PHE A 116 -17.39 12.63 -6.30
N PHE A 117 -17.15 12.99 -5.03
CA PHE A 117 -17.24 12.06 -3.91
C PHE A 117 -18.66 11.52 -3.72
N ASP A 118 -19.68 12.36 -3.92
CA ASP A 118 -21.09 11.94 -3.89
C ASP A 118 -21.41 10.92 -4.98
N ALA A 119 -20.89 11.11 -6.19
CA ALA A 119 -21.19 10.27 -7.35
C ALA A 119 -20.34 8.99 -7.41
N SER A 120 -19.07 9.08 -7.01
CA SER A 120 -18.07 8.02 -7.16
C SER A 120 -17.86 7.21 -5.88
N GLY A 121 -18.35 7.68 -4.72
CA GLY A 121 -18.01 7.15 -3.40
C GLY A 121 -18.17 5.63 -3.27
N TRP A 122 -19.29 5.08 -3.76
CA TRP A 122 -19.50 3.62 -3.78
C TRP A 122 -18.49 2.87 -4.65
N TYR A 123 -18.17 3.41 -5.83
CA TYR A 123 -17.26 2.76 -6.78
C TYR A 123 -15.82 2.79 -6.29
N VAL A 124 -15.34 3.96 -5.85
CA VAL A 124 -13.96 4.14 -5.36
C VAL A 124 -13.76 3.31 -4.08
N SER A 125 -14.70 3.38 -3.13
CA SER A 125 -14.65 2.58 -1.91
C SER A 125 -14.72 1.07 -2.20
N GLY A 126 -15.58 0.65 -3.13
CA GLY A 126 -15.69 -0.74 -3.55
C GLY A 126 -14.39 -1.27 -4.18
N VAL A 127 -13.71 -0.46 -5.00
CA VAL A 127 -12.39 -0.79 -5.55
C VAL A 127 -11.37 -0.97 -4.43
N PHE A 128 -11.32 -0.07 -3.45
CA PHE A 128 -10.41 -0.19 -2.31
C PHE A 128 -10.70 -1.40 -1.42
N MET A 129 -11.98 -1.75 -1.21
CA MET A 129 -12.36 -2.96 -0.46
C MET A 129 -11.87 -4.23 -1.18
N LEU A 130 -12.08 -4.32 -2.49
CA LEU A 130 -11.57 -5.44 -3.29
C LEU A 130 -10.04 -5.46 -3.30
N ALA A 131 -9.40 -4.31 -3.45
CA ALA A 131 -7.95 -4.16 -3.38
C ALA A 131 -7.41 -4.71 -2.07
N THR A 132 -7.97 -4.27 -0.94
CA THR A 132 -7.64 -4.72 0.42
C THR A 132 -7.81 -6.22 0.54
N PHE A 133 -8.94 -6.78 0.10
CA PHE A 133 -9.22 -8.21 0.19
C PHE A 133 -8.19 -9.06 -0.55
N PHE A 134 -7.93 -8.76 -1.82
CA PHE A 134 -6.96 -9.51 -2.63
C PHE A 134 -5.54 -9.33 -2.10
N PHE A 135 -5.16 -8.09 -1.76
CA PHE A 135 -3.84 -7.80 -1.24
C PHE A 135 -3.59 -8.48 0.10
N ALA A 136 -4.58 -8.49 1.00
CA ALA A 136 -4.47 -9.12 2.32
C ALA A 136 -4.21 -10.63 2.22
N ILE A 137 -4.95 -11.34 1.35
CA ILE A 137 -4.73 -12.77 1.13
C ILE A 137 -3.29 -13.02 0.70
N GLY A 138 -2.79 -12.22 -0.25
CA GLY A 138 -1.43 -12.30 -0.75
C GLY A 138 -0.38 -11.97 0.31
N LEU A 139 -0.50 -10.81 0.96
CA LEU A 139 0.45 -10.29 1.94
C LEU A 139 0.55 -11.18 3.18
N ILE A 140 -0.57 -11.57 3.78
CA ILE A 140 -0.57 -12.42 4.97
C ILE A 140 0.04 -13.78 4.64
N SER A 141 -0.31 -14.35 3.49
CA SER A 141 0.29 -15.61 3.03
C SER A 141 1.79 -15.47 2.81
N LEU A 142 2.25 -14.37 2.19
CA LEU A 142 3.68 -14.10 1.99
C LEU A 142 4.42 -14.01 3.33
N VAL A 143 3.89 -13.23 4.28
CA VAL A 143 4.49 -13.04 5.61
C VAL A 143 4.59 -14.36 6.39
N ILE A 144 3.58 -15.22 6.33
CA ILE A 144 3.65 -16.55 6.92
C ILE A 144 4.83 -17.35 6.34
N HIS A 145 5.05 -17.30 5.03
CA HIS A 145 6.17 -18.00 4.40
C HIS A 145 7.53 -17.35 4.68
N VAL A 146 7.58 -16.03 4.83
CA VAL A 146 8.76 -15.28 5.31
C VAL A 146 9.19 -15.77 6.70
N ILE A 147 8.22 -15.94 7.60
CA ILE A 147 8.48 -16.42 8.97
C ILE A 147 8.88 -17.90 8.97
N ARG A 148 8.13 -18.75 8.26
CA ARG A 148 8.37 -20.21 8.19
C ARG A 148 9.65 -20.57 7.45
N GLY A 149 10.00 -19.81 6.42
CA GLY A 149 11.26 -19.96 5.67
C GLY A 149 12.44 -19.30 6.36
N GLU A 150 12.25 -18.81 7.59
CA GLU A 150 13.29 -18.21 8.44
C GLU A 150 14.04 -17.02 7.81
N LEU A 151 13.44 -16.37 6.80
CA LEU A 151 14.01 -15.17 6.21
C LEU A 151 14.07 -14.04 7.24
N VAL A 152 13.14 -14.02 8.20
CA VAL A 152 13.23 -13.19 9.41
C VAL A 152 13.21 -14.07 10.66
N VAL A 153 14.02 -13.70 11.65
CA VAL A 153 14.25 -14.48 12.88
C VAL A 153 14.08 -13.64 14.13
N GLY A 154 13.84 -14.31 15.27
CA GLY A 154 13.71 -13.67 16.57
C GLY A 154 12.52 -12.70 16.64
N PRO A 155 12.65 -11.58 17.39
CA PRO A 155 11.56 -10.61 17.59
C PRO A 155 10.97 -10.04 16.30
N TRP A 156 11.76 -9.97 15.22
CA TRP A 156 11.31 -9.45 13.92
C TRP A 156 10.15 -10.24 13.32
N ARG A 157 10.00 -11.53 13.64
CA ARG A 157 8.85 -12.34 13.21
C ARG A 157 7.52 -11.74 13.67
N TYR A 158 7.46 -11.26 14.91
CA TYR A 158 6.26 -10.65 15.48
C TYR A 158 6.02 -9.26 14.89
N VAL A 159 7.07 -8.47 14.71
CA VAL A 159 6.97 -7.13 14.10
C VAL A 159 6.37 -7.22 12.70
N VAL A 160 6.90 -8.10 11.84
CA VAL A 160 6.42 -8.27 10.47
C VAL A 160 4.97 -8.78 10.46
N PHE A 161 4.63 -9.75 11.30
CA PHE A 161 3.26 -10.30 11.34
C PHE A 161 2.23 -9.29 11.83
N ILE A 162 2.49 -8.59 12.94
CA ILE A 162 1.60 -7.56 13.49
C ILE A 162 1.47 -6.41 12.49
N SER A 163 2.58 -5.99 11.87
CA SER A 163 2.55 -4.94 10.85
C SER A 163 1.70 -5.37 9.65
N ALA A 164 1.76 -6.62 9.23
CA ALA A 164 0.90 -7.11 8.15
C ALA A 164 -0.59 -7.07 8.52
N LEU A 165 -0.94 -7.41 9.77
CA LEU A 165 -2.32 -7.30 10.27
C LEU A 165 -2.78 -5.84 10.32
N VAL A 166 -1.93 -4.93 10.77
CA VAL A 166 -2.23 -3.49 10.77
C VAL A 166 -2.40 -2.98 9.34
N PHE A 167 -1.52 -3.35 8.42
CA PHE A 167 -1.58 -2.95 7.01
C PHE A 167 -2.93 -3.29 6.39
N VAL A 168 -3.41 -4.53 6.58
CA VAL A 168 -4.68 -4.98 5.98
C VAL A 168 -5.92 -4.45 6.70
N SER A 169 -5.78 -3.97 7.93
CA SER A 169 -6.89 -3.46 8.74
C SER A 169 -7.01 -1.95 8.70
N ALA A 170 -5.92 -1.22 8.44
CA ALA A 170 -5.87 0.23 8.42
C ALA A 170 -6.85 0.88 7.43
N PRO A 171 -7.12 0.31 6.23
CA PRO A 171 -8.13 0.82 5.31
C PRO A 171 -9.57 0.83 5.89
N ALA A 172 -9.85 0.08 6.95
CA ALA A 172 -11.14 0.10 7.63
C ALA A 172 -11.38 1.38 8.45
N ILE A 173 -10.35 2.23 8.62
CA ILE A 173 -10.45 3.53 9.28
C ILE A 173 -10.56 4.58 8.17
N PRO A 174 -11.76 5.13 7.89
CA PRO A 174 -12.00 6.08 6.79
C PRO A 174 -11.45 7.47 7.13
N SER A 175 -10.14 7.59 7.36
CA SER A 175 -9.44 8.84 7.65
C SER A 175 -8.00 8.80 7.14
N GLY A 176 -7.38 9.97 7.00
CA GLY A 176 -5.95 10.10 6.72
C GLY A 176 -5.07 9.42 7.79
N TRP A 177 -5.55 9.25 9.01
CA TRP A 177 -4.84 8.48 10.04
C TRP A 177 -4.78 6.99 9.73
N GLY A 178 -5.80 6.44 9.06
CA GLY A 178 -5.79 5.09 8.51
C GLY A 178 -4.65 4.92 7.50
N LEU A 179 -4.52 5.87 6.56
CA LEU A 179 -3.43 5.88 5.58
C LEU A 179 -2.05 5.96 6.27
N TYR A 180 -1.90 6.76 7.32
CA TYR A 180 -0.64 6.82 8.08
C TYR A 180 -0.32 5.47 8.75
N GLY A 181 -1.34 4.79 9.29
CA GLY A 181 -1.21 3.43 9.79
C GLY A 181 -0.74 2.46 8.72
N GLU A 182 -1.27 2.56 7.51
CA GLU A 182 -0.88 1.73 6.36
C GLU A 182 0.59 1.96 5.94
N ALA A 183 1.02 3.22 5.85
CA ALA A 183 2.42 3.57 5.55
C ALA A 183 3.41 2.99 6.58
N LEU A 184 3.11 3.19 7.87
CA LEU A 184 3.94 2.67 8.97
C LEU A 184 3.95 1.14 8.99
N ALA A 185 2.81 0.52 8.75
CA ALA A 185 2.69 -0.92 8.68
C ALA A 185 3.48 -1.50 7.50
N ALA A 186 3.47 -0.83 6.33
CA ALA A 186 4.28 -1.25 5.19
C ALA A 186 5.78 -1.28 5.54
N LEU A 187 6.27 -0.24 6.22
CA LEU A 187 7.64 -0.20 6.72
C LEU A 187 7.90 -1.34 7.72
N GLY A 188 6.98 -1.58 8.65
CA GLY A 188 7.09 -2.65 9.64
C GLY A 188 7.12 -4.06 9.03
N VAL A 189 6.50 -4.27 7.87
CA VAL A 189 6.59 -5.53 7.11
C VAL A 189 7.90 -5.61 6.33
N PHE A 190 8.13 -4.65 5.44
CA PHE A 190 9.13 -4.79 4.38
C PHE A 190 10.54 -4.37 4.82
N ALA A 191 10.70 -3.49 5.80
CA ALA A 191 12.03 -3.07 6.26
C ALA A 191 12.80 -4.21 6.95
N PRO A 192 12.23 -4.97 7.89
CA PRO A 192 12.93 -6.12 8.49
C PRO A 192 13.29 -7.18 7.44
N ILE A 193 12.40 -7.44 6.47
CA ILE A 193 12.65 -8.38 5.37
C ILE A 193 13.82 -7.91 4.50
N GLY A 194 13.84 -6.64 4.11
CA GLY A 194 14.93 -6.05 3.32
C GLY A 194 16.27 -6.12 4.04
N ILE A 195 16.30 -5.81 5.35
CA ILE A 195 17.50 -5.92 6.19
C ILE A 195 18.02 -7.36 6.24
N SER A 196 17.11 -8.33 6.43
CA SER A 196 17.48 -9.75 6.42
C SER A 196 18.10 -10.19 5.10
N ILE A 197 17.48 -9.85 3.96
CA ILE A 197 18.00 -10.18 2.64
C ILE A 197 19.40 -9.58 2.43
N GLY A 198 19.62 -8.35 2.90
CA GLY A 198 20.91 -7.69 2.82
C GLY A 198 22.01 -8.35 3.67
N ARG A 199 21.65 -9.05 4.75
CA ARG A 199 22.59 -9.76 5.63
C ARG A 199 22.91 -11.18 5.17
N SER A 200 21.98 -11.82 4.45
CA SER A 200 22.13 -13.19 3.94
C SER A 200 22.91 -13.28 2.62
N SER A 201 23.33 -12.15 2.05
CA SER A 201 24.04 -12.03 0.77
C SER A 201 25.51 -11.66 0.96
#